data_AF-A0AAV6B400-F1
#
_entry.id   AF-A0AAV6B400-F1
#
_cell.length_a   1.000
_cell.length_b   1.000
_cell.length_c   1.000
_cell.angle_alpha   90.00
_cell.angle_beta   90.00
_cell.angle_gamma   90.00
#
_symmetry.space_group_name_H-M   'P 1'
#
loop_
_entity.id
_entity.type
_entity.pdbx_description
1 polymer ?
#
loop_
_entity_poly.entity_id
_entity_poly.type
_entity_poly.pdbx_seq_one_letter_code
_entity_poly.pdbx_strand_id
1 'polypeptide(L)'
;MSYLAEALSGLMRERGVTKNVELANRTGIDQATISRWLNSLQLAITDEDLEKVARALSKEPKDHARLVAARMLDVRHGPGAELVSVKIEEQTLREEAQPYGKKKLSPGGRKTFEVLANEYPQDSDLRAVLDGLAEVIARNPKHRANESDQ
;
A
#
# COMPACT_ATOMS: atom_id res chain seq x y z
N MET A 1 -4.17 -26.15 -13.83
CA MET A 1 -5.29 -25.50 -13.12
C MET A 1 -5.01 -24.01 -13.12
N SER A 2 -6.00 -23.16 -13.42
CA SER A 2 -5.84 -21.70 -13.42
C SER A 2 -6.00 -21.17 -11.99
N TYR A 3 -5.03 -20.40 -11.53
CA TYR A 3 -5.07 -19.69 -10.26
C TYR A 3 -6.19 -18.66 -10.24
N LEU A 4 -6.44 -17.97 -11.36
CA LEU A 4 -7.53 -17.00 -11.48
C LEU A 4 -8.90 -17.67 -11.32
N ALA A 5 -9.11 -18.82 -11.96
CA ALA A 5 -10.37 -19.56 -11.87
C ALA A 5 -10.67 -19.99 -10.43
N GLU A 6 -9.65 -20.46 -9.70
CA GLU A 6 -9.74 -20.86 -8.30
C GLU A 6 -10.02 -19.66 -7.39
N ALA A 7 -9.26 -18.57 -7.55
CA ALA A 7 -9.45 -17.34 -6.78
C ALA A 7 -10.84 -16.73 -7.03
N LEU A 8 -11.29 -16.71 -8.28
CA LEU A 8 -12.61 -16.19 -8.65
C LEU A 8 -13.74 -17.04 -8.03
N SER A 9 -13.65 -18.36 -8.13
CA SER A 9 -14.62 -19.29 -7.53
C SER A 9 -14.65 -19.17 -5.99
N GLY A 10 -13.47 -19.06 -5.37
CA GLY A 10 -13.34 -18.86 -3.93
C GLY A 10 -14.00 -17.56 -3.48
N LEU A 11 -13.71 -16.46 -4.17
CA LEU A 11 -14.27 -15.14 -3.86
C LEU A 11 -15.79 -15.09 -4.09
N MET A 12 -16.28 -15.70 -5.17
CA MET A 12 -17.71 -15.85 -5.43
C MET A 12 -18.41 -16.56 -4.27
N ARG A 13 -17.84 -17.67 -3.78
CA ARG A 13 -18.38 -18.41 -2.64
C ARG A 13 -18.35 -17.59 -1.34
N GLU A 14 -17.25 -16.90 -1.05
CA GLU A 14 -17.10 -16.06 0.14
C GLU A 14 -18.10 -14.90 0.17
N ARG A 15 -18.40 -14.32 -1.00
CA ARG A 15 -19.33 -13.19 -1.14
C ARG A 15 -20.77 -13.61 -1.45
N GLY A 16 -21.07 -14.92 -1.38
CA GLY A 16 -22.42 -15.47 -1.54
C GLY A 16 -22.95 -15.46 -2.98
N VAL A 17 -22.11 -15.21 -3.98
CA VAL A 17 -22.48 -15.23 -5.40
C VAL A 17 -22.36 -16.66 -5.91
N THR A 18 -23.50 -17.33 -6.07
CA THR A 18 -23.53 -18.78 -6.41
C THR A 18 -23.75 -19.05 -7.89
N LYS A 19 -24.24 -18.06 -8.65
CA LYS A 19 -24.63 -18.24 -10.05
C LYS A 19 -23.82 -17.32 -10.97
N ASN A 20 -23.32 -17.85 -12.07
CA ASN A 20 -22.60 -17.07 -13.09
C ASN A 20 -23.46 -15.94 -13.68
N VAL A 21 -24.78 -16.18 -13.80
CA VAL A 21 -25.77 -15.17 -14.24
C VAL A 21 -25.78 -13.95 -13.32
N GLU A 22 -25.64 -14.17 -12.02
CA GLU A 22 -25.65 -13.09 -11.05
C GLU A 22 -24.41 -12.19 -11.22
N LEU A 23 -23.24 -12.80 -11.39
CA LEU A 23 -22.01 -12.04 -11.66
C LEU A 23 -22.06 -11.34 -13.02
N ALA A 24 -22.63 -11.98 -14.04
CA ALA A 24 -22.86 -11.39 -15.36
C ALA A 24 -23.69 -10.10 -15.26
N ASN A 25 -24.82 -10.16 -14.55
CA ASN A 25 -25.70 -9.02 -14.35
C ASN A 25 -25.02 -7.87 -13.59
N ARG A 26 -24.15 -8.16 -12.62
CA ARG A 26 -23.42 -7.15 -11.84
C ARG A 26 -22.30 -6.48 -12.64
N THR A 27 -21.67 -7.21 -13.56
CA THR A 27 -20.48 -6.75 -14.28
C THR A 27 -20.78 -6.23 -15.68
N GLY A 28 -21.94 -6.58 -16.24
CA GLY A 28 -22.26 -6.36 -17.66
C GLY A 28 -21.49 -7.27 -18.61
N ILE A 29 -20.81 -8.30 -18.09
CA ILE A 29 -20.04 -9.26 -18.87
C ILE A 29 -20.93 -10.46 -19.21
N ASP A 30 -20.81 -10.98 -20.42
CA ASP A 30 -21.58 -12.13 -20.85
C ASP A 30 -21.34 -13.37 -19.97
N GLN A 31 -22.42 -14.10 -19.66
CA GLN A 31 -22.39 -15.28 -18.80
C GLN A 31 -21.46 -16.37 -19.37
N ALA A 32 -21.43 -16.56 -20.69
CA ALA A 32 -20.57 -17.57 -21.29
C ALA A 32 -19.09 -17.20 -21.14
N THR A 33 -18.76 -15.92 -21.13
CA THR A 33 -17.41 -15.42 -20.86
C THR A 33 -16.99 -15.71 -19.41
N ILE A 34 -17.85 -15.40 -18.43
CA ILE A 34 -17.60 -15.73 -17.01
C ILE A 34 -17.44 -17.25 -16.81
N SER A 35 -18.29 -18.04 -17.48
CA SER A 35 -18.21 -19.51 -17.44
C SER A 35 -16.87 -20.02 -17.98
N ARG A 36 -16.36 -19.42 -19.07
CA ARG A 36 -15.06 -19.79 -19.64
C ARG A 36 -13.90 -19.49 -18.70
N TRP A 37 -13.94 -18.37 -17.97
CA TRP A 37 -12.93 -18.05 -16.96
C TRP A 37 -12.94 -19.05 -15.79
N LEU A 38 -14.12 -19.35 -15.24
CA LEU A 38 -14.26 -20.30 -14.12
C LEU A 38 -13.83 -21.73 -14.48
N ASN A 39 -14.01 -22.13 -15.74
CA ASN A 39 -13.61 -23.46 -16.23
C ASN A 39 -12.17 -23.50 -16.77
N SER A 40 -11.37 -22.42 -16.60
CA SER A 40 -10.00 -22.33 -17.15
C SER A 40 -9.92 -22.49 -18.68
N LEU A 41 -11.02 -22.30 -19.40
CA LEU A 41 -11.08 -22.45 -20.87
C LEU A 41 -10.54 -21.22 -21.60
N GLN A 42 -10.50 -20.08 -20.91
CA GLN A 42 -9.94 -18.83 -21.42
C GLN A 42 -9.06 -18.21 -20.33
N LEU A 43 -7.74 -18.15 -20.59
CA LEU A 43 -6.75 -17.58 -19.67
C LEU A 43 -6.64 -16.06 -19.76
N ALA A 44 -7.04 -15.49 -20.90
CA ALA A 44 -6.96 -14.06 -21.14
C ALA A 44 -8.22 -13.34 -20.62
N ILE A 45 -8.06 -12.65 -19.49
CA ILE A 45 -8.97 -11.59 -19.01
C ILE A 45 -8.30 -10.23 -19.23
N THR A 46 -9.06 -9.27 -19.73
CA THR A 46 -8.59 -7.88 -19.89
C THR A 46 -8.52 -7.19 -18.52
N ASP A 47 -7.73 -6.12 -18.41
CA ASP A 47 -7.64 -5.35 -17.16
C ASP A 47 -9.00 -4.73 -16.80
N GLU A 48 -9.72 -4.24 -17.80
CA GLU A 48 -11.05 -3.65 -17.66
C GLU A 48 -12.08 -4.67 -17.15
N ASP A 49 -12.07 -5.89 -17.68
CA ASP A 49 -12.98 -6.95 -17.23
C ASP A 49 -12.63 -7.44 -15.83
N LEU A 50 -11.33 -7.56 -15.52
CA LEU A 50 -10.87 -7.91 -14.18
C LEU A 50 -11.31 -6.85 -13.17
N GLU A 51 -11.20 -5.56 -13.51
CA GLU A 51 -11.66 -4.45 -12.67
C GLU A 51 -13.17 -4.51 -12.43
N LYS A 52 -13.97 -4.73 -13.48
CA LYS A 52 -15.43 -4.91 -13.35
C LYS A 52 -15.78 -6.07 -12.42
N VAL A 53 -15.14 -7.22 -12.61
CA VAL A 53 -15.36 -8.43 -11.80
C VAL A 53 -14.97 -8.18 -10.34
N ALA A 54 -13.79 -7.62 -10.10
CA ALA A 54 -13.29 -7.33 -8.77
C ALA A 54 -14.23 -6.39 -8.00
N ARG A 55 -14.68 -5.30 -8.63
CA ARG A 55 -15.62 -4.33 -8.04
C ARG A 55 -17.02 -4.90 -7.82
N ALA A 56 -17.47 -5.80 -8.70
CA ALA A 56 -18.79 -6.44 -8.57
C ALA A 56 -18.85 -7.47 -7.42
N LEU A 57 -17.71 -8.09 -7.10
CA LEU A 57 -17.61 -9.11 -6.05
C LEU A 57 -17.30 -8.51 -4.68
N SER A 58 -16.42 -7.52 -4.59
CA SER A 58 -15.99 -6.96 -3.31
C SER A 58 -15.61 -5.48 -3.45
N LYS A 59 -15.67 -4.75 -2.32
CA LYS A 59 -15.09 -3.40 -2.20
C LYS A 59 -13.75 -3.41 -1.46
N GLU A 60 -13.35 -4.56 -0.93
CA GLU A 60 -12.13 -4.68 -0.14
C GLU A 60 -10.90 -4.76 -1.06
N PRO A 61 -9.90 -3.86 -0.89
CA PRO A 61 -8.69 -3.87 -1.71
C PRO A 61 -7.93 -5.20 -1.65
N LYS A 62 -8.02 -5.91 -0.53
CA LYS A 62 -7.40 -7.22 -0.32
C LYS A 62 -7.93 -8.26 -1.32
N ASP A 63 -9.23 -8.25 -1.59
CA ASP A 63 -9.84 -9.17 -2.56
C ASP A 63 -9.47 -8.82 -3.99
N HIS A 64 -9.38 -7.52 -4.30
CA HIS A 64 -8.90 -7.06 -5.60
C HIS A 64 -7.45 -7.51 -5.82
N ALA A 65 -6.59 -7.35 -4.82
CA ALA A 65 -5.21 -7.80 -4.86
C ALA A 65 -5.10 -9.32 -5.04
N ARG A 66 -5.99 -10.11 -4.43
CA ARG A 66 -6.07 -11.58 -4.63
C ARG A 66 -6.33 -11.94 -6.08
N LEU A 67 -7.31 -11.30 -6.73
CA LEU A 67 -7.63 -11.56 -8.13
C LEU A 67 -6.48 -11.15 -9.07
N VAL A 68 -5.85 -10.00 -8.81
CA VAL A 68 -4.68 -9.54 -9.57
C VAL A 68 -3.51 -10.51 -9.42
N ALA A 69 -3.19 -10.91 -8.18
CA ALA A 69 -2.11 -11.86 -7.92
C ALA A 69 -2.35 -13.21 -8.62
N ALA A 70 -3.58 -13.71 -8.56
CA ALA A 70 -3.98 -14.94 -9.23
C ALA A 70 -3.81 -14.86 -10.76
N ARG A 71 -4.20 -13.74 -11.37
CA ARG A 71 -3.95 -13.50 -12.80
C ARG A 71 -2.45 -13.46 -13.12
N MET A 72 -1.64 -12.81 -12.30
CA MET A 72 -0.18 -12.76 -12.52
C MET A 72 0.44 -14.16 -12.45
N LEU A 73 -0.04 -15.02 -11.55
CA LEU A 73 0.40 -16.42 -11.46
C LEU A 73 0.01 -17.22 -12.71
N ASP A 74 -1.17 -16.96 -13.29
CA ASP A 74 -1.60 -17.58 -14.56
C ASP A 74 -0.80 -17.09 -15.78
N VAL A 75 -0.24 -15.89 -15.73
CA VAL A 75 0.63 -15.40 -16.81
C VAL A 75 2.09 -15.84 -16.61
N ARG A 76 2.47 -16.26 -15.41
CA ARG A 76 3.83 -16.65 -15.02
C ARG A 76 4.27 -18.00 -15.62
N HIS A 77 4.46 -18.03 -16.93
CA HIS A 77 4.95 -19.18 -17.70
C HIS A 77 6.11 -18.75 -18.60
N GLY A 78 7.20 -19.53 -18.66
CA GLY A 78 8.37 -19.24 -19.49
C GLY A 78 9.71 -19.40 -18.76
N PRO A 79 10.85 -19.16 -19.46
CA PRO A 79 12.18 -19.25 -18.85
C PRO A 79 12.35 -18.20 -17.74
N GLY A 80 12.81 -18.61 -16.56
CA GLY A 80 12.98 -17.72 -15.41
C GLY A 80 11.70 -17.52 -14.58
N ALA A 81 10.58 -18.16 -14.95
CA ALA A 81 9.34 -18.12 -14.18
C ALA A 81 9.51 -18.64 -12.73
N GLU A 82 10.47 -19.54 -12.52
CA GLU A 82 10.87 -20.08 -11.22
C GLU A 82 11.47 -19.03 -10.28
N LEU A 83 11.99 -17.92 -10.81
CA LEU A 83 12.58 -16.83 -10.02
C LEU A 83 11.55 -15.76 -9.61
N VAL A 84 10.33 -15.82 -10.15
CA VAL A 84 9.30 -14.80 -9.94
C VAL A 84 8.35 -15.24 -8.83
N SER A 85 8.30 -14.49 -7.73
CA SER A 85 7.34 -14.69 -6.64
C SER A 85 6.33 -13.53 -6.62
N VAL A 86 5.04 -13.84 -6.63
CA VAL A 86 3.97 -12.87 -6.42
C VAL A 86 3.51 -12.98 -4.96
N LYS A 87 3.58 -11.88 -4.21
CA LYS A 87 3.13 -11.81 -2.81
C LYS A 87 2.21 -10.62 -2.64
N ILE A 88 1.15 -10.80 -1.86
CA ILE A 88 0.27 -9.71 -1.44
C ILE A 88 0.79 -9.24 -0.09
N GLU A 89 1.38 -8.05 -0.07
CA GLU A 89 1.76 -7.39 1.17
C GLU A 89 0.57 -6.57 1.64
N GLU A 90 0.10 -6.83 2.86
CA GLU A 90 -0.73 -5.85 3.54
C GLU A 90 0.17 -4.65 3.81
N GLN A 91 0.04 -3.62 2.98
CA GLN A 91 0.32 -2.28 3.46
C GLN A 91 -0.67 -2.09 4.60
N THR A 92 -0.22 -2.34 5.83
CA THR A 92 -0.58 -1.43 6.91
C THR A 92 -0.30 -0.08 6.30
N LEU A 93 -1.38 0.65 5.94
CA LEU A 93 -1.30 2.08 5.67
C LEU A 93 -0.27 2.57 6.68
N ARG A 94 0.87 3.08 6.18
CA ARG A 94 1.91 3.68 7.01
C ARG A 94 1.17 4.35 8.14
N GLU A 95 1.47 3.94 9.39
CA GLU A 95 1.01 4.66 10.58
C GLU A 95 0.99 6.13 10.20
N GLU A 96 -0.19 6.75 10.30
CA GLU A 96 -0.47 8.17 10.02
C GLU A 96 0.83 8.93 10.06
N ALA A 97 1.26 9.55 8.95
CA ALA A 97 2.55 10.23 8.82
C ALA A 97 3.00 10.75 10.18
N GLN A 98 3.86 10.00 10.89
CA GLN A 98 4.09 10.29 12.30
C GLN A 98 4.53 11.75 12.31
N PRO A 99 3.84 12.64 13.07
CA PRO A 99 4.19 14.05 13.07
C PRO A 99 5.69 14.12 13.28
N TYR A 100 6.41 14.78 12.36
CA TYR A 100 7.85 14.93 12.46
C TYR A 100 8.17 15.41 13.88
N GLY A 101 8.80 14.54 14.68
CA GLY A 101 8.99 14.73 16.12
C GLY A 101 8.12 13.76 16.92
N LYS A 102 8.59 12.54 17.18
CA LYS A 102 9.47 12.28 18.32
C LYS A 102 10.41 11.11 17.98
N LYS A 103 11.50 11.38 17.26
CA LYS A 103 12.66 10.49 17.39
C LYS A 103 13.08 10.54 18.85
N LYS A 104 12.87 9.46 19.60
CA LYS A 104 13.45 9.33 20.94
C LYS A 104 14.95 9.52 20.77
N LEU A 105 15.47 10.63 21.31
CA LEU A 105 16.91 10.86 21.42
C LEU A 105 17.57 9.59 21.95
N SER A 106 18.68 9.19 21.32
CA SER A 106 19.49 8.08 21.84
C SER A 106 19.86 8.35 23.30
N PRO A 107 20.16 7.32 24.10
CA PRO A 107 20.50 7.52 25.52
C PRO A 107 21.63 8.55 25.72
N GLY A 108 22.62 8.58 24.82
CA GLY A 108 23.67 9.60 24.79
C GLY A 108 23.15 10.99 24.45
N GLY A 109 22.26 11.10 23.44
CA GLY A 109 21.65 12.37 23.04
C GLY A 109 20.81 13.01 24.15
N ARG A 110 20.08 12.22 24.95
CA ARG A 110 19.30 12.75 26.09
C ARG A 110 20.20 13.40 27.14
N LYS A 111 21.30 12.73 27.49
CA LYS A 111 22.27 13.26 28.46
C LYS A 111 22.91 14.56 27.97
N THR A 112 23.26 14.65 26.69
CA THR A 112 23.79 15.89 26.10
C THR A 112 22.75 17.01 26.12
N PHE A 113 21.50 16.71 25.78
CA PHE A 113 20.42 17.70 25.82
C PHE A 113 20.07 18.16 27.24
N GLU A 114 20.16 17.28 28.24
CA GLU A 114 19.96 17.65 29.65
C GLU A 114 21.07 18.56 30.18
N VAL A 115 22.33 18.28 29.84
CA VAL A 115 23.47 19.16 30.17
C VAL A 115 23.29 20.52 29.50
N LEU A 116 23.01 20.53 28.20
CA LEU A 116 22.76 21.76 27.46
C LEU A 116 21.59 22.56 28.04
N ALA A 117 20.47 21.91 28.40
CA ALA A 117 19.32 22.60 28.97
C ALA A 117 19.60 23.22 30.36
N ASN A 118 20.48 22.62 31.15
CA ASN A 118 20.88 23.12 32.47
C ASN A 118 21.91 24.25 32.40
N GLU A 119 22.81 24.21 31.41
CA GLU A 119 23.86 25.22 31.20
C GLU A 119 23.37 26.41 30.35
N TYR A 120 22.37 26.19 29.50
CA TYR A 120 21.74 27.22 28.67
C TYR A 120 21.33 28.49 29.41
N PRO A 121 20.78 28.44 30.64
CA PRO A 121 20.37 29.65 31.33
C PRO A 121 21.54 30.46 31.90
N GLN A 122 22.70 29.83 32.04
CA GLN A 122 23.83 30.32 32.83
C GLN A 122 24.99 30.81 31.95
N ASP A 123 25.12 30.30 30.73
CA ASP A 123 26.19 30.63 29.81
C ASP A 123 25.68 31.52 28.64
N SER A 124 26.15 32.77 28.59
CA SER A 124 25.78 33.74 27.56
C SER A 124 26.32 33.40 26.17
N ASP A 125 27.49 32.75 26.11
CA ASP A 125 28.15 32.40 24.86
C ASP A 125 27.45 31.19 24.24
N LEU A 126 27.08 30.21 25.06
CA LEU A 126 26.30 29.05 24.64
C LEU A 126 24.92 29.46 24.06
N ARG A 127 24.26 30.44 24.70
CA ARG A 127 22.99 31.01 24.19
C ARG A 127 23.17 31.61 22.80
N ALA A 128 24.17 32.47 22.62
CA ALA A 128 24.42 33.14 21.34
C ALA A 128 24.68 32.13 20.20
N VAL A 129 25.42 31.05 20.48
CA VAL A 129 25.68 29.98 19.51
C VAL A 129 24.41 29.22 19.14
N LEU A 130 23.59 28.86 20.13
CA LEU A 130 22.37 28.08 19.91
C LEU A 130 21.27 28.90 19.23
N ASP A 131 21.12 30.17 19.59
CA ASP A 131 20.20 31.10 18.93
C ASP A 131 20.63 31.33 17.47
N GLY A 132 21.92 31.53 17.22
CA GLY A 132 22.46 31.65 15.87
C GLY A 132 22.25 30.40 15.03
N LEU A 133 22.42 29.21 15.62
CA LEU A 133 22.13 27.94 14.95
C LEU A 133 20.63 27.80 14.62
N ALA A 134 19.75 28.14 15.55
CA ALA A 134 18.31 28.11 15.35
C ALA A 134 17.88 29.04 14.22
N GLU A 135 18.47 30.23 14.14
CA GLU A 135 18.19 31.19 13.08
C GLU A 135 18.66 30.69 11.69
N VAL A 136 19.85 30.07 11.61
CA VAL A 136 20.36 29.46 10.38
C VAL A 136 19.48 28.30 9.91
N ILE A 137 19.00 27.47 10.85
CA ILE A 137 18.07 26.37 10.55
C ILE A 137 16.73 26.92 10.04
N ALA A 138 16.19 27.95 10.68
CA ALA A 138 14.91 28.57 10.32
C ALA A 138 14.96 29.29 8.95
N ARG A 139 16.13 29.79 8.54
CA ARG A 139 16.35 30.43 7.24
C ARG A 139 16.60 29.44 6.09
N ASN A 140 16.77 28.15 6.37
CA ASN A 140 17.09 27.16 5.34
C ASN A 140 15.82 26.76 4.54
N PRO A 141 15.75 27.04 3.22
CA PRO A 141 14.52 26.89 2.42
C PRO A 141 14.02 25.45 2.26
N LYS A 142 14.84 24.43 2.60
CA LYS A 142 14.42 23.02 2.58
C LYS A 142 13.33 22.68 3.63
N HIS A 143 13.10 23.56 4.61
CA HIS A 143 12.02 23.38 5.61
C HIS A 143 10.74 24.20 5.35
N ARG A 144 10.73 25.14 4.40
CA ARG A 144 9.55 25.99 4.10
C ARG A 144 8.57 25.40 3.08
N ALA A 145 8.95 24.35 2.35
CA ALA A 145 8.10 23.79 1.29
C ALA A 145 6.90 22.95 1.78
N ASN A 146 6.70 22.81 3.09
CA ASN A 146 5.62 21.98 3.66
C ASN A 146 4.55 22.77 4.43
N GLU A 147 4.57 24.11 4.42
CA GLU A 147 3.59 24.93 5.16
C GLU A 147 2.54 25.63 4.26
N SER A 148 2.58 25.43 2.95
CA SER A 148 1.74 26.19 2.00
C SER A 148 0.68 25.38 1.24
N ASP A 149 0.21 24.25 1.78
CA ASP A 149 -1.04 23.61 1.32
C ASP A 149 -1.91 23.31 2.56
N GLN A 150 -2.60 24.35 3.04
CA GLN A 150 -3.86 24.28 3.76
C GLN A 150 -4.86 25.21 3.08
#